data_AF-A0A2S5BDX3-F1
#
_entry.id   AF-A0A2S5BDX3-F1
#
_cell.length_a   1.000
_cell.length_b   1.000
_cell.length_c   1.000
_cell.angle_alpha   90.00
_cell.angle_beta   90.00
_cell.angle_gamma   90.00
#
_symmetry.space_group_name_H-M   'P 1'
#
loop_
_entity.id
_entity.type
_entity.pdbx_description
1 polymer ?
#
loop_
_entity_poly.entity_id
_entity_poly.type
_entity_poly.pdbx_seq_one_letter_code
_entity_poly.pdbx_strand_id
1 'polypeptide(L)'
;MAVHFQKCYAGADVPEQCALQKEDYLECLHHTKEVSRAMKVKHEYLTKTQHELGAKREQAETHAEGGILGLGLLKAVQDGQKEAQKA
;
A
#
# COMPACT_ATOMS: atom_id res chain seq x y z
N MET A 1 14.96 15.34 26.58
CA MET A 1 13.77 14.47 26.70
C MET A 1 13.88 13.37 27.78
N ALA A 2 15.05 13.13 28.41
CA ALA A 2 15.21 12.13 29.49
C ALA A 2 14.63 12.54 30.87
N VAL A 3 14.09 13.76 31.01
CA VAL A 3 13.73 14.36 32.32
C VAL A 3 12.68 13.52 33.05
N HIS A 4 11.70 12.96 32.36
CA HIS A 4 10.68 12.10 33.00
C HIS A 4 11.24 10.75 33.43
N PHE A 5 12.10 10.13 32.62
CA PHE A 5 12.76 8.89 33.00
C PHE A 5 13.67 9.08 34.22
N GLN A 6 14.51 10.13 34.22
CA GLN A 6 15.40 10.43 35.35
C GLN A 6 14.64 10.75 36.65
N LYS A 7 13.53 11.49 36.56
CA LYS A 7 12.66 11.77 37.73
C LYS A 7 12.05 10.50 38.30
N CYS A 8 11.57 9.59 37.44
CA CYS A 8 11.04 8.31 37.89
C CYS A 8 12.15 7.46 38.53
N TYR A 9 13.28 7.33 37.84
CA TYR A 9 14.39 6.48 38.29
C TYR A 9 15.00 6.93 39.62
N ALA A 10 15.04 8.24 39.87
CA ALA A 10 15.55 8.79 41.13
C ALA A 10 14.66 8.51 42.35
N GLY A 11 13.37 8.23 42.14
CA GLY A 11 12.41 7.94 43.20
C GLY A 11 11.94 6.48 43.24
N ALA A 12 12.51 5.62 42.40
CA ALA A 12 12.13 4.21 42.28
C ALA A 12 13.09 3.32 43.07
N ASP A 13 12.55 2.30 43.72
CA ASP A 13 13.35 1.29 44.43
C ASP A 13 14.02 0.31 43.44
N VAL A 14 13.34 0.03 42.33
CA VAL A 14 13.84 -0.85 41.27
C VAL A 14 13.60 -0.27 39.87
N PRO A 15 14.51 -0.48 38.90
CA PRO A 15 14.42 0.09 37.56
C PRO A 15 13.15 -0.28 36.78
N GLU A 16 12.56 -1.46 37.05
CA GLU A 16 11.35 -1.91 36.35
C GLU A 16 10.13 -1.01 36.62
N GLN A 17 10.11 -0.30 37.75
CA GLN A 17 9.04 0.66 38.09
C GLN A 17 8.95 1.82 37.08
N CYS A 18 10.01 2.07 36.31
CA CYS A 18 10.09 3.14 35.32
C CYS A 18 10.16 2.63 33.87
N ALA A 19 9.72 1.39 33.62
CA ALA A 19 9.79 0.77 32.31
C ALA A 19 9.09 1.60 31.21
N LEU A 20 7.91 2.15 31.51
CA LEU A 20 7.16 2.98 30.55
C LEU A 20 7.94 4.24 30.15
N GLN A 21 8.50 4.97 31.11
CA GLN A 21 9.26 6.18 30.88
C GLN A 21 10.58 5.89 30.15
N LYS A 22 11.19 4.72 30.43
CA LYS A 22 12.36 4.23 29.68
C LYS A 22 11.99 3.96 28.22
N GLU A 23 10.87 3.29 27.98
CA GLU A 23 10.41 3.00 26.62
C GLU A 23 10.12 4.29 25.84
N ASP A 24 9.48 5.28 26.45
CA ASP A 24 9.20 6.57 25.81
C ASP A 24 10.50 7.34 25.50
N TYR A 25 11.48 7.27 26.40
CA TYR A 25 12.79 7.87 26.16
C TYR A 25 13.52 7.21 24.98
N LEU A 26 13.50 5.87 24.91
CA LEU A 26 14.12 5.13 23.80
C LEU A 26 13.36 5.31 22.49
N GLU A 27 12.03 5.39 22.55
CA GLU A 27 11.19 5.71 21.39
C GLU A 27 11.55 7.10 20.85
N CYS A 28 11.68 8.10 21.70
CA CYS A 28 12.09 9.43 21.28
C CYS A 28 13.49 9.46 20.64
N LEU A 29 14.44 8.66 21.13
CA LEU A 29 15.79 8.66 20.58
C LEU A 29 15.91 7.94 19.23
N HIS A 30 15.14 6.87 19.05
CA HIS A 30 15.33 5.96 17.92
C HIS A 30 14.13 5.89 16.96
N HIS A 31 12.99 6.45 17.36
CA HIS A 31 11.74 6.49 16.61
C HIS A 31 11.31 5.14 16.03
N THR A 32 11.68 4.04 16.68
CA THR A 32 11.45 2.68 16.14
C THR A 32 9.97 2.36 16.02
N LYS A 33 9.18 2.74 17.03
CA LYS A 33 7.71 2.58 17.03
C LYS A 33 7.10 3.47 15.94
N GLU A 34 7.56 4.71 15.80
CA GLU A 34 7.09 5.64 14.76
C GLU A 34 7.38 5.13 13.34
N VAL A 35 8.63 4.72 13.06
CA VAL A 35 9.03 4.18 11.75
C VAL A 35 8.23 2.91 11.42
N SER A 36 8.07 2.01 12.39
CA SER A 36 7.25 0.80 12.21
C SER A 36 5.80 1.14 11.87
N ARG A 37 5.22 2.14 12.54
CA ARG A 37 3.87 2.62 12.27
C ARG A 37 3.75 3.20 10.85
N ALA A 38 4.67 4.08 10.47
CA ALA A 38 4.68 4.70 9.14
C ALA A 38 4.80 3.65 8.03
N MET A 39 5.64 2.63 8.21
CA MET A 39 5.78 1.52 7.26
C MET A 39 4.52 0.69 7.13
N LYS A 40 3.83 0.40 8.24
CA LYS A 40 2.54 -0.31 8.21
C LYS A 40 1.47 0.49 7.47
N VAL A 41 1.34 1.78 7.75
CA VAL A 41 0.38 2.66 7.06
C VAL A 41 0.70 2.74 5.56
N LYS A 42 1.98 2.90 5.21
CA LYS A 42 2.42 2.90 3.80
C LYS A 42 2.10 1.58 3.10
N HIS A 43 2.38 0.46 3.75
CA HIS A 43 2.09 -0.86 3.18
C HIS A 43 0.60 -1.03 2.91
N GLU A 44 -0.24 -0.71 3.88
CA GLU A 44 -1.70 -0.78 3.75
C GLU A 44 -2.21 0.12 2.61
N TYR A 45 -1.67 1.33 2.48
CA TYR A 45 -2.02 2.25 1.40
C TYR A 45 -1.63 1.69 0.03
N LEU A 46 -0.42 1.13 -0.11
CA LEU A 46 0.03 0.52 -1.35
C LEU A 46 -0.80 -0.71 -1.73
N THR A 47 -1.14 -1.57 -0.77
CA THR A 47 -1.98 -2.75 -1.01
C THR A 47 -3.37 -2.35 -1.50
N LYS A 48 -4.00 -1.33 -0.86
CA LYS A 48 -5.31 -0.82 -1.30
C LYS A 48 -5.27 -0.21 -2.69
N THR A 49 -4.28 0.64 -2.96
CA THR A 49 -4.14 1.28 -4.27
C THR A 49 -3.87 0.26 -5.38
N GLN A 50 -3.05 -0.77 -5.13
CA GLN A 50 -2.85 -1.87 -6.09
C GLN A 50 -4.15 -2.63 -6.38
N HIS A 51 -4.93 -2.97 -5.34
CA HIS A 51 -6.21 -3.65 -5.52
C HIS A 51 -7.21 -2.79 -6.30
N GLU A 52 -7.31 -1.50 -6.00
CA GLU A 52 -8.17 -0.55 -6.72
C GLU A 52 -7.75 -0.38 -8.18
N LEU A 53 -6.45 -0.26 -8.45
CA LEU A 53 -5.92 -0.17 -9.81
C LEU A 53 -6.13 -1.47 -10.59
N GLY A 54 -5.97 -2.63 -9.95
CA GLY A 54 -6.29 -3.92 -10.54
C GLY A 54 -7.76 -4.03 -10.93
N ALA A 55 -8.67 -3.69 -10.02
CA ALA A 55 -10.11 -3.68 -10.28
C ALA A 55 -10.50 -2.70 -11.41
N LYS A 56 -9.88 -1.52 -11.45
CA LYS A 56 -10.10 -0.56 -12.55
C LYS A 56 -9.57 -1.06 -13.88
N ARG A 57 -8.43 -1.77 -13.90
CA ARG A 57 -7.90 -2.39 -15.11
C ARG A 57 -8.81 -3.50 -15.62
N GLU A 58 -9.26 -4.39 -14.74
CA GLU A 58 -10.21 -5.45 -15.09
C GLU A 58 -11.52 -4.87 -15.64
N GLN A 59 -12.05 -3.81 -15.02
CA GLN A 59 -13.22 -3.10 -15.53
C GLN A 59 -12.96 -2.44 -16.90
N ALA A 60 -11.79 -1.86 -17.12
CA ALA A 60 -11.43 -1.27 -18.40
C ALA A 60 -11.23 -2.32 -19.49
N GLU A 61 -10.63 -3.47 -19.17
CA GLU A 61 -10.43 -4.60 -20.08
C GLU A 61 -11.78 -5.23 -20.47
N THR A 62 -12.64 -5.53 -19.50
CA THR A 62 -13.99 -6.05 -19.76
C THR A 62 -14.85 -5.06 -20.58
N HIS A 63 -14.73 -3.76 -20.30
CA HIS A 63 -15.42 -2.73 -21.09
C HIS A 63 -14.87 -2.59 -22.52
N ALA A 64 -13.55 -2.67 -22.71
CA ALA A 64 -12.93 -2.63 -24.03
C ALA A 64 -13.30 -3.87 -24.86
N GLU A 65 -13.30 -5.06 -24.26
CA GLU A 65 -13.71 -6.30 -24.92
C GLU A 65 -15.19 -6.26 -25.32
N GLY A 66 -16.07 -5.78 -24.43
CA GLY A 66 -17.48 -5.52 -24.73
C GLY A 66 -17.69 -4.46 -25.82
N GLY A 67 -16.84 -3.43 -25.86
CA GLY A 67 -16.85 -2.37 -26.87
C GLY A 67 -16.44 -2.85 -28.27
N ILE A 68 -15.45 -3.74 -28.38
CA ILE A 68 -15.04 -4.34 -29.66
C ILE A 68 -16.16 -5.19 -30.27
N LEU A 69 -16.90 -5.92 -29.43
CA LEU A 69 -18.09 -6.67 -29.84
C LEU A 69 -19.24 -5.75 -30.28
N GLY A 70 -19.47 -4.64 -29.57
CA GLY A 70 -20.51 -3.65 -29.89
C GLY A 70 -20.23 -2.79 -31.13
N LEU A 71 -18.96 -2.59 -31.48
CA LEU A 71 -18.53 -1.79 -32.64
C LEU A 71 -18.40 -2.60 -33.95
N GLY A 72 -18.70 -3.90 -33.95
CA GLY A 72 -18.68 -4.73 -35.17
C GLY A 72 -17.29 -4.87 -35.83
N LEU A 73 -16.21 -4.52 -35.13
CA LEU A 73 -14.84 -4.46 -35.65
C LEU A 73 -14.25 -5.83 -36.03
N LEU A 74 -14.79 -6.91 -35.48
CA LEU A 74 -14.44 -8.29 -35.85
C LEU A 74 -14.71 -8.58 -37.34
N LYS A 75 -15.73 -7.93 -37.93
CA LYS A 75 -16.06 -8.09 -39.35
C LYS A 75 -15.03 -7.41 -40.26
N ALA A 76 -14.53 -6.23 -39.88
CA ALA A 76 -13.50 -5.52 -40.61
C ALA A 76 -12.15 -6.26 -40.61
N VAL A 77 -11.78 -6.90 -39.49
CA VAL A 77 -10.56 -7.72 -39.39
C VAL A 77 -10.67 -8.98 -40.26
N GLN A 78 -11.82 -9.67 -40.24
CA GLN A 78 -12.03 -10.86 -41.06
C GLN A 78 -12.08 -10.55 -42.55
N ASP A 79 -12.67 -9.42 -42.95
CA ASP A 79 -12.75 -9.03 -44.35
C ASP A 79 -11.36 -8.58 -44.88
N GLY A 80 -10.54 -7.91 -44.06
CA GLY A 80 -9.15 -7.58 -44.40
C GLY A 80 -8.21 -8.81 -44.51
N GLN A 81 -8.43 -9.84 -43.69
CA GLN A 81 -7.66 -11.09 -43.77
C GLN A 81 -8.03 -11.95 -44.99
N LYS A 82 -9.29 -11.88 -45.45
CA LYS A 82 -9.75 -12.57 -46.67
C LYS A 82 -9.19 -11.94 -47.95
N GLU A 83 -8.96 -10.63 -47.98
CA GLU A 83 -8.31 -9.98 -49.12
C GLU A 83 -6.80 -10.25 -49.17
N ALA A 84 -6.12 -10.32 -48.03
CA ALA A 84 -4.68 -10.64 -47.98
C ALA A 84 -4.34 -12.09 -48.39
N GLN A 85 -5.30 -13.02 -48.28
CA GLN A 85 -5.12 -14.43 -48.67
C GLN A 85 -5.46 -14.71 -50.14
N LYS A 86 -5.91 -13.70 -50.89
CA LYS A 86 -6.28 -13.79 -52.31
C LYS A 86 -5.29 -13.09 -53.25
N ALA A 87 -4.17 -12.61 -52.72
CA ALA A 87 -3.04 -12.04 -53.46
C ALA A 87 -1.95 -13.09 -53.72
#